data_AF-A0A4V1AKX4-F1
#
_entry.id   AF-A0A4V1AKX4-F1
#
_cell.length_a   1.000
_cell.length_b   1.000
_cell.length_c   1.000
_cell.angle_alpha   90.00
_cell.angle_beta   90.00
_cell.angle_gamma   90.00
#
_symmetry.space_group_name_H-M   'P 1'
#
loop_
_entity.id
_entity.type
_entity.pdbx_description
1 polymer ?
#
loop_
_entity_poly.entity_id
_entity_poly.type
_entity_poly.pdbx_seq_one_letter_code
_entity_poly.pdbx_strand_id
1 'polypeptide(L)'
;MENLTKQEIDYSIAKERVSQLKKFYVSFTVFAIVLAIHSFRNYYLTGEITFLSFNKFSGIFWIWGLILAIRAVKIFLFNSSWEKKMMDKQFNR
;
A
#
# COMPACT_ATOMS: atom_id res chain seq x y z
N MET A 1 -13.04 22.38 27.37
CA MET A 1 -13.42 22.44 25.94
C MET A 1 -12.24 22.11 25.01
N GLU A 2 -11.01 22.45 25.36
CA GLU A 2 -9.79 22.22 24.54
C GLU A 2 -9.38 20.74 24.34
N ASN A 3 -9.81 19.84 25.22
CA ASN A 3 -9.47 18.40 25.11
C ASN A 3 -10.36 17.68 24.07
N LEU A 4 -11.61 18.15 23.90
CA LEU A 4 -12.55 17.61 22.91
C LEU A 4 -12.09 17.93 21.49
N THR A 5 -11.64 19.17 21.24
CA THR A 5 -11.11 19.58 19.93
C THR A 5 -9.82 18.84 19.57
N LYS A 6 -8.96 18.52 20.55
CA LYS A 6 -7.76 17.68 20.31
C LYS A 6 -8.13 16.27 19.87
N GLN A 7 -9.08 15.63 20.54
CA GLN A 7 -9.52 14.28 20.19
C GLN A 7 -10.15 14.22 18.80
N GLU A 8 -10.94 15.23 18.43
CA GLU A 8 -11.54 15.33 17.09
C GLU A 8 -10.48 15.49 15.99
N ILE A 9 -9.47 16.33 16.22
CA ILE A 9 -8.34 16.51 15.30
C ILE A 9 -7.57 15.20 15.15
N ASP A 10 -7.18 14.55 16.26
CA ASP A 10 -6.44 13.29 16.23
C ASP A 10 -7.24 12.18 15.54
N TYR A 11 -8.55 12.11 15.79
CA TYR A 11 -9.46 11.17 15.12
C TYR A 11 -9.57 11.43 13.62
N SER A 12 -9.70 12.70 13.20
CA SER A 12 -9.80 13.06 11.78
C SER A 12 -8.53 12.62 11.01
N ILE A 13 -7.36 12.81 11.62
CA ILE A 13 -6.07 12.39 11.06
C ILE A 13 -5.99 10.86 10.97
N ALA A 14 -6.40 10.14 12.02
CA ALA A 14 -6.44 8.68 12.01
C ALA A 14 -7.40 8.13 10.94
N LYS A 15 -8.58 8.73 10.80
CA LYS A 15 -9.60 8.36 9.80
C LYS A 15 -9.09 8.55 8.37
N GLU A 16 -8.41 9.67 8.09
CA GLU A 16 -7.85 9.94 6.78
C GLU A 16 -6.79 8.88 6.41
N ARG A 17 -5.97 8.45 7.37
CA ARG A 17 -4.95 7.40 7.16
C ARG A 17 -5.54 6.04 6.89
N VAL A 18 -6.54 5.61 7.67
CA VAL A 18 -7.24 4.35 7.43
C VAL A 18 -7.86 4.35 6.03
N SER A 19 -8.40 5.48 5.59
CA SER A 19 -8.91 5.65 4.23
C SER A 19 -7.82 5.50 3.17
N GLN A 20 -6.64 6.10 3.37
CA GLN A 20 -5.50 5.96 2.47
C GLN A 20 -4.99 4.51 2.41
N LEU A 21 -4.87 3.84 3.55
CA LEU A 21 -4.44 2.44 3.63
C LEU A 21 -5.44 1.50 2.94
N LYS A 22 -6.75 1.72 3.16
CA LYS A 22 -7.80 0.94 2.50
C LYS A 22 -7.73 1.09 0.98
N LYS A 23 -7.55 2.32 0.46
CA LYS A 23 -7.40 2.58 -0.97
C LYS A 23 -6.17 1.89 -1.57
N PHE A 24 -5.05 1.91 -0.83
CA PHE A 24 -3.84 1.19 -1.22
C PHE A 24 -4.08 -0.33 -1.27
N TYR A 25 -4.68 -0.90 -0.23
CA TYR A 25 -4.93 -2.33 -0.15
C TYR A 25 -5.82 -2.81 -1.29
N VAL A 26 -6.90 -2.08 -1.61
CA VAL A 26 -7.75 -2.37 -2.77
C VAL A 26 -6.93 -2.37 -4.07
N SER A 27 -6.10 -1.34 -4.28
CA SER A 27 -5.26 -1.25 -5.49
C SER A 27 -4.25 -2.40 -5.58
N PHE A 28 -3.64 -2.76 -4.44
CA PHE A 28 -2.69 -3.86 -4.34
C PHE A 28 -3.36 -5.22 -4.57
N THR A 29 -4.54 -5.45 -4.00
CA THR A 29 -5.30 -6.69 -4.20
C THR A 29 -5.70 -6.85 -5.66
N VAL A 30 -6.18 -5.80 -6.32
CA VAL A 30 -6.49 -5.84 -7.76
C VAL A 30 -5.23 -6.19 -8.56
N PHE A 31 -4.10 -5.56 -8.26
CA PHE A 31 -2.83 -5.89 -8.91
C PHE A 31 -2.42 -7.36 -8.70
N ALA A 32 -2.52 -7.87 -7.47
CA ALA A 32 -2.22 -9.26 -7.15
C ALA A 32 -3.13 -10.25 -7.90
N ILE A 33 -4.43 -9.95 -8.01
CA ILE A 33 -5.39 -10.76 -8.76
C ILE A 33 -5.03 -10.78 -10.25
N VAL A 34 -4.76 -9.61 -10.84
CA VAL A 34 -4.41 -9.53 -12.28
C VAL A 34 -3.11 -10.30 -12.55
N LEU A 35 -2.10 -10.17 -11.68
CA LEU A 35 -0.86 -10.96 -11.76
C LEU A 35 -1.13 -12.47 -11.66
N ALA A 36 -1.98 -12.89 -10.72
CA ALA A 36 -2.33 -14.29 -10.53
C ALA A 36 -3.03 -14.87 -11.77
N ILE A 37 -4.02 -14.16 -12.32
CA ILE A 37 -4.73 -14.56 -13.55
C ILE A 37 -3.74 -14.62 -14.73
N HIS A 38 -2.86 -13.63 -14.87
CA HIS A 38 -1.89 -13.61 -15.95
C HIS A 38 -0.91 -14.79 -15.86
N SER A 39 -0.38 -15.05 -14.66
CA SER A 39 0.52 -16.17 -14.38
C SER A 39 -0.16 -17.51 -14.65
N PHE A 40 -1.40 -17.68 -14.18
CA PHE A 40 -2.19 -18.89 -14.39
C PHE A 40 -2.46 -19.15 -15.88
N ARG A 41 -2.85 -18.11 -16.63
CA ARG A 41 -3.05 -18.22 -18.08
C ARG A 41 -1.76 -18.60 -18.81
N ASN A 42 -0.62 -18.01 -18.42
CA ASN A 42 0.66 -18.34 -19.02
C ASN A 42 1.03 -19.80 -18.74
N TYR A 43 0.90 -20.23 -17.48
CA TYR A 43 1.14 -21.62 -17.08
C TYR A 43 0.29 -22.63 -17.86
N TYR A 44 -0.99 -22.33 -18.09
CA TYR A 44 -1.88 -23.20 -18.87
C TYR A 44 -1.51 -23.28 -20.36
N LEU A 45 -0.93 -22.22 -20.93
CA LEU A 45 -0.60 -22.15 -22.36
C LEU A 45 0.80 -22.70 -22.68
N THR A 46 1.79 -22.44 -21.85
CA THR A 46 3.19 -22.82 -22.10
C THR A 46 3.71 -23.93 -21.17
N GLY A 47 2.98 -24.31 -20.12
CA GLY A 47 3.42 -25.30 -19.14
C GLY A 47 4.54 -24.82 -18.21
N GLU A 48 5.05 -23.61 -18.44
CA GLU A 48 6.16 -23.02 -17.70
C GLU A 48 5.69 -21.85 -16.83
N ILE A 49 6.17 -21.80 -15.59
CA ILE A 49 5.97 -20.67 -14.69
C ILE A 49 7.07 -19.63 -14.95
N THR A 50 7.01 -18.96 -16.10
CA THR A 50 7.95 -17.88 -16.43
C THR A 50 7.43 -16.54 -15.91
N PHE A 51 7.76 -16.19 -14.66
CA PHE A 51 7.46 -14.87 -14.08
C PHE A 51 8.33 -13.74 -14.64
N LEU A 52 9.50 -14.07 -15.20
CA LEU A 52 10.54 -13.12 -15.59
C LEU A 52 10.67 -12.92 -17.11
N SER A 53 9.72 -13.39 -17.92
CA SER A 53 9.80 -13.15 -19.37
C SER A 53 9.63 -11.64 -19.64
N PHE A 54 10.66 -11.02 -20.21
CA PHE A 54 10.66 -9.60 -20.61
C PHE A 54 9.97 -9.40 -21.96
N ASN A 55 8.76 -9.92 -22.12
CA ASN A 55 7.91 -9.53 -23.24
C ASN A 55 7.26 -8.16 -22.96
N LYS A 56 6.83 -7.45 -24.01
CA LYS A 56 6.24 -6.09 -23.90
C LYS A 56 5.11 -5.98 -22.87
N PHE A 57 4.37 -7.08 -22.63
CA PHE A 57 3.30 -7.15 -21.63
C PHE A 57 3.81 -7.09 -20.17
N SER A 58 5.03 -7.58 -19.92
CA SER A 58 5.68 -7.62 -18.60
C SER A 58 6.10 -6.22 -18.11
N GLY A 59 6.51 -5.33 -19.01
CA GLY A 59 6.98 -3.98 -18.65
C GLY A 59 5.93 -3.13 -17.93
N ILE A 60 4.65 -3.26 -18.31
CA ILE A 60 3.54 -2.56 -17.64
C ILE A 60 3.36 -3.07 -16.21
N PHE A 61 3.45 -4.38 -15.97
CA PHE A 61 3.37 -4.94 -14.62
C PHE A 61 4.54 -4.49 -13.73
N TRP A 62 5.74 -4.37 -14.29
CA TRP A 62 6.90 -3.82 -13.58
C TRP A 62 6.69 -2.37 -13.15
N ILE A 63 6.24 -1.51 -14.06
CA ILE A 63 5.96 -0.10 -13.74
C ILE A 63 4.84 0.01 -12.71
N TRP A 64 3.76 -0.77 -12.88
CA TRP A 64 2.62 -0.72 -11.99
C TRP A 64 2.95 -1.26 -10.59
N GLY A 65 3.73 -2.34 -10.53
CA GLY A 65 4.29 -2.89 -9.30
C GLY A 65 5.25 -1.92 -8.60
N LEU A 66 6.11 -1.22 -9.35
CA LEU A 66 7.03 -0.23 -8.79
C LEU A 66 6.27 0.96 -8.16
N ILE A 67 5.23 1.45 -8.82
CA ILE A 67 4.36 2.50 -8.27
C ILE A 67 3.70 2.04 -6.96
N LEU A 68 3.23 0.79 -6.90
CA LEU A 68 2.67 0.22 -5.68
C LEU A 68 3.73 0.07 -4.58
N ALA A 69 4.95 -0.36 -4.91
CA ALA A 69 6.04 -0.46 -3.95
C ALA A 69 6.40 0.89 -3.33
N ILE A 70 6.50 1.95 -4.15
CA ILE A 70 6.74 3.32 -3.64
C ILE A 70 5.60 3.77 -2.73
N ARG A 71 4.34 3.49 -3.10
CA ARG A 71 3.18 3.79 -2.25
C ARG A 71 3.20 3.02 -0.94
N ALA A 72 3.58 1.75 -0.96
CA ALA A 72 3.71 0.91 0.22
C ALA A 72 4.77 1.49 1.17
N VAL A 73 5.97 1.78 0.66
CA VAL A 73 7.05 2.40 1.42
C VAL A 73 6.61 3.71 2.05
N LYS A 74 5.92 4.57 1.28
CA LYS A 74 5.40 5.83 1.80
C LYS A 74 4.41 5.59 2.94
N ILE A 75 3.45 4.69 2.78
CA ILE A 75 2.43 4.41 3.81
C ILE A 75 3.08 3.80 5.06
N PHE A 76 3.97 2.81 4.92
CA PHE A 76 4.57 2.11 6.06
C PHE A 76 5.66 2.93 6.78
N LEU A 77 6.56 3.61 6.06
CA LEU A 77 7.63 4.40 6.68
C LEU A 77 7.13 5.75 7.24
N PHE A 78 6.20 6.45 6.56
CA PHE A 78 5.61 7.65 7.15
C PHE A 78 4.72 7.31 8.35
N ASN A 79 4.18 6.09 8.43
CA ASN A 79 3.40 5.69 9.61
C ASN A 79 4.28 5.64 10.87
N SER A 80 5.46 5.00 10.80
CA SER A 80 6.31 4.84 11.99
C SER A 80 6.86 6.17 12.52
N SER A 81 7.22 7.09 11.63
CA SER A 81 7.72 8.42 12.02
C SER A 81 6.64 9.26 12.72
N TRP A 82 5.37 9.13 12.32
CA TRP A 82 4.27 9.80 13.02
C TRP A 82 3.89 9.09 14.32
N GLU A 83 3.85 7.76 14.35
CA GLU A 83 3.58 7.00 15.58
C GLU A 83 4.57 7.39 16.68
N LYS A 84 5.86 7.44 16.33
CA LYS A 84 6.91 7.90 17.22
C LYS A 84 6.68 9.33 17.71
N LYS A 85 6.28 10.24 16.80
CA LYS A 85 6.01 11.63 17.15
C LYS A 85 4.79 11.80 18.07
N MET A 86 3.75 10.98 17.92
CA MET A 86 2.60 10.99 18.86
C MET A 86 2.92 10.30 20.18
N MET A 87 3.72 9.23 20.18
CA MET A 87 4.24 8.64 21.41
C MET A 87 5.05 9.66 22.21
N ASP A 88 6.01 10.35 21.59
CA ASP A 88 6.81 11.39 22.27
C ASP A 88 5.92 12.51 22.83
N LYS A 89 4.86 12.89 22.11
CA LYS A 89 3.90 13.92 22.57
C LYS A 89 3.04 13.47 23.76
N GLN A 90 2.82 12.17 23.92
CA GLN A 90 2.08 11.58 25.04
C GLN A 90 2.99 11.23 26.23
N PHE A 91 4.23 10.82 25.98
CA PHE A 91 5.22 10.47 27.02
C PHE A 91 5.92 11.68 27.62
N ASN A 92 6.08 12.78 26.86
CA ASN A 92 6.69 14.02 27.36
C ASN A 92 5.64 14.96 27.98
N ARG A 93 4.61 14.39 28.61
CA ARG A 93 3.54 15.06 29.36
C ARG A 93 3.72 14.84 30.86
#